data_AF-A0A942BDE0-F1
#
_entry.id   AF-A0A942BDE0-F1
#
_cell.length_a   1.000
_cell.length_b   1.000
_cell.length_c   1.000
_cell.angle_alpha   90.00
_cell.angle_beta   90.00
_cell.angle_gamma   90.00
#
_symmetry.space_group_name_H-M   'P 1'
#
loop_
_entity.id
_entity.type
_entity.pdbx_description
1 polymer ?
#
loop_
_entity_poly.entity_id
_entity_poly.type
_entity_poly.pdbx_seq_one_letter_code
_entity_poly.pdbx_strand_id
1 'polypeptide(L)'
;GDDSVVLQTASAGYAIAKSPATHILFEANQKLGPIGLVRGKIIGIVREKPFVVIGPGQAVLTLTGKRTERAKDLKVGDELTASVGVEGFDWNKVDNVVGGGPLLVKNGVVSLNPLKEKFGDAFSNARHPRTAIGASKDGDIYMVVVDGRQAMSRGATLAELAEIMVQVGCDKAINLDGGGSSTLVIGGLVLNRPSDGVERAVANGVLLSGELPSSDVQMVLKGSKTVEAGKNSVYTVVDETGQTVADGEVLWAATGNGWIDQSGTLRTLKAGKCTVRALVRGKIVVGEVTIE
;
A
#
# COMPACT_ATOMS: atom_id res chain seq x y z
N GLY A 1 10.34 14.81 15.94
CA GLY A 1 10.73 16.22 15.72
C GLY A 1 11.90 16.53 16.63
N ASP A 2 12.45 17.74 16.58
CA ASP A 2 13.60 18.08 17.42
C ASP A 2 13.22 18.12 18.91
N ASP A 3 12.00 18.57 19.25
CA ASP A 3 11.42 18.50 20.60
C ASP A 3 10.20 17.56 20.62
N SER A 4 10.34 16.32 21.08
CA SER A 4 9.27 15.32 21.01
C SER A 4 9.31 14.28 22.13
N VAL A 5 8.17 13.63 22.33
CA VAL A 5 8.01 12.43 23.17
C VAL A 5 7.36 11.38 22.29
N VAL A 6 8.01 10.24 22.13
CA VAL A 6 7.55 9.13 21.28
C VAL A 6 7.53 7.85 22.10
N LEU A 7 6.41 7.15 22.09
CA LEU A 7 6.31 5.80 22.65
C LEU A 7 6.52 4.80 21.52
N GLN A 8 7.51 3.92 21.68
CA GLN A 8 7.76 2.78 20.81
C GLN A 8 7.56 1.48 21.59
N THR A 9 7.01 0.46 20.94
CA THR A 9 6.79 -0.86 21.53
C THR A 9 7.66 -1.90 20.83
N ALA A 10 7.66 -3.14 21.31
CA ALA A 10 8.31 -4.27 20.66
C ALA A 10 7.94 -4.43 19.17
N SER A 11 6.76 -3.97 18.73
CA SER A 11 6.33 -4.00 17.32
C SER A 11 7.22 -3.16 16.40
N ALA A 12 7.89 -2.13 16.93
CA ALA A 12 8.87 -1.35 16.18
C ALA A 12 10.26 -2.03 16.13
N GLY A 13 10.53 -2.98 17.03
CA GLY A 13 11.83 -3.65 17.20
C GLY A 13 12.94 -2.77 17.80
N TYR A 14 12.91 -1.47 17.54
CA TYR A 14 13.88 -0.50 18.05
C TYR A 14 13.26 0.91 18.18
N ALA A 15 13.90 1.76 18.97
CA ALA A 15 13.66 3.20 18.98
C ALA A 15 14.87 3.93 18.39
N ILE A 16 14.61 4.88 17.48
CA ILE A 16 15.62 5.77 16.88
C ILE A 16 15.21 7.22 17.12
N ALA A 17 16.19 8.06 17.44
CA ALA A 17 16.04 9.51 17.48
C ALA A 17 17.34 10.21 17.07
N LYS A 18 17.21 11.45 16.57
CA LYS A 18 18.37 12.34 16.42
C LYS A 18 18.90 12.71 17.81
N SER A 19 20.22 12.72 17.96
CA SER A 19 20.88 13.13 19.21
C SER A 19 20.78 14.66 19.40
N PRO A 20 20.61 15.18 20.63
CA PRO A 20 20.48 14.45 21.91
C PRO A 20 19.08 13.86 22.15
N ALA A 21 19.05 12.61 22.60
CA ALA A 21 17.83 11.89 22.97
C ALA A 21 18.01 11.16 24.31
N THR A 22 16.91 10.98 25.04
CA THR A 22 16.84 10.11 26.22
C THR A 22 15.79 9.04 25.99
N HIS A 23 16.19 7.78 26.06
CA HIS A 23 15.31 6.63 25.93
C HIS A 23 15.08 6.02 27.31
N ILE A 24 13.81 5.96 27.72
CA ILE A 24 13.39 5.31 28.96
C ILE A 24 12.81 3.95 28.58
N LEU A 25 13.54 2.89 28.92
CA LEU A 25 13.14 1.52 28.71
C LEU A 25 12.30 1.05 29.89
N PHE A 26 11.14 0.46 29.63
CA PHE A 26 10.29 -0.10 30.66
C PHE A 26 9.64 -1.41 30.21
N GLU A 27 9.39 -2.29 31.17
CA GLU A 27 8.59 -3.51 30.94
C GLU A 27 7.12 -3.19 31.17
N ALA A 28 6.29 -3.43 30.15
CA ALA A 28 4.87 -3.19 30.25
C ALA A 28 4.22 -4.36 31.01
N ASN A 29 3.45 -4.05 32.05
CA ASN A 29 2.76 -5.06 32.86
C ASN A 29 1.48 -5.59 32.17
N GLN A 30 1.26 -5.22 30.91
CA GLN A 30 0.06 -5.50 30.13
C GLN A 30 0.36 -5.46 28.64
N LYS A 31 -0.53 -6.07 27.84
CA LYS A 31 -0.48 -5.98 26.38
C LYS A 31 -0.66 -4.52 25.96
N LEU A 32 0.24 -4.02 25.14
CA LEU A 32 0.17 -2.67 24.58
C LEU A 32 -0.79 -2.67 23.39
N GLY A 33 -1.68 -1.69 23.37
CA GLY A 33 -2.67 -1.49 22.31
C GLY A 33 -2.72 -0.03 21.84
N PRO A 34 -3.52 0.27 20.81
CA PRO A 34 -3.67 1.63 20.27
C PRO A 34 -4.38 2.59 21.23
N ILE A 35 -5.06 2.06 22.25
CA ILE A 35 -5.67 2.80 23.36
C ILE A 35 -5.40 2.09 24.68
N GLY A 36 -5.57 2.83 25.77
CA GLY A 36 -5.52 2.33 27.13
C GLY A 36 -4.34 2.87 27.92
N LEU A 37 -4.25 2.39 29.15
CA LEU A 37 -3.11 2.68 30.00
C LEU A 37 -1.92 1.84 29.54
N VAL A 38 -0.72 2.36 29.77
CA VAL A 38 0.55 1.70 29.61
C VAL A 38 1.25 1.90 30.94
N ARG A 39 1.39 0.82 31.72
CA ARG A 39 2.05 0.83 33.02
C ARG A 39 3.25 -0.07 32.99
N GLY A 40 4.33 0.35 33.62
CA GLY A 40 5.54 -0.43 33.67
C GLY A 40 6.58 0.13 34.60
N LYS A 41 7.55 -0.71 34.95
CA LYS A 41 8.71 -0.31 35.75
C LYS A 41 9.84 0.08 34.82
N ILE A 42 10.52 1.19 35.10
CA ILE A 42 11.71 1.58 34.35
C ILE A 42 12.80 0.55 34.61
N ILE A 43 13.27 -0.11 33.56
CA ILE A 43 14.36 -1.10 33.62
C ILE A 43 15.69 -0.53 33.09
N GLY A 44 15.64 0.60 32.37
CA GLY A 44 16.83 1.24 31.85
C GLY A 44 16.58 2.67 31.39
N ILE A 45 17.61 3.51 31.50
CA ILE A 45 17.59 4.87 30.95
C ILE A 45 18.86 5.08 30.15
N VAL A 46 18.71 5.28 28.85
CA VAL A 46 19.82 5.51 27.91
C VAL A 46 19.80 6.96 27.48
N ARG A 47 20.85 7.71 27.81
CA ARG A 47 21.00 9.13 27.47
C ARG A 47 22.00 9.31 26.34
N GLU A 48 21.78 10.32 25.51
CA GLU A 48 22.67 10.78 24.44
C GLU A 48 23.02 9.73 23.38
N LYS A 49 22.26 8.64 23.31
CA LYS A 49 22.36 7.65 22.23
C LYS A 49 21.23 7.85 21.23
N PRO A 50 21.48 7.59 19.93
CA PRO A 50 20.45 7.72 18.91
C PRO A 50 19.55 6.49 18.79
N PHE A 51 19.87 5.39 19.48
CA PHE A 51 19.27 4.07 19.23
C PHE A 51 19.18 3.22 20.50
N VAL A 52 18.08 2.46 20.61
CA VAL A 52 17.94 1.34 21.56
C VAL A 52 17.05 0.23 21.00
N VAL A 53 17.37 -1.02 21.30
CA VAL A 53 16.57 -2.21 20.94
C VAL A 53 15.38 -2.36 21.88
N ILE A 54 14.25 -2.84 21.38
CA ILE A 54 13.04 -3.11 22.17
C ILE A 54 12.75 -4.61 22.11
N GLY A 55 12.92 -5.29 23.25
CA GLY A 55 12.62 -6.72 23.37
C GLY A 55 11.12 -7.00 23.53
N PRO A 56 10.71 -8.29 23.46
CA PRO A 56 9.33 -8.70 23.76
C PRO A 56 8.88 -8.21 25.15
N GLY A 57 7.65 -7.70 25.24
CA GLY A 57 7.08 -7.15 26.49
C GLY A 57 7.64 -5.79 26.92
N GLN A 58 8.63 -5.25 26.20
CA GLN A 58 9.22 -3.95 26.49
C GLN A 58 8.60 -2.84 25.65
N ALA A 59 8.74 -1.62 26.17
CA ALA A 59 8.49 -0.39 25.45
C ALA A 59 9.51 0.68 25.83
N VAL A 60 9.59 1.70 24.99
CA VAL A 60 10.53 2.80 25.11
C VAL A 60 9.80 4.11 24.98
N LEU A 61 9.97 4.98 25.98
CA LEU A 61 9.60 6.38 25.85
C LEU A 61 10.85 7.18 25.47
N THR A 62 10.88 7.66 24.23
CA THR A 62 11.97 8.46 23.68
C THR A 62 11.64 9.95 23.79
N LEU A 63 12.50 10.71 24.46
CA LEU A 63 12.40 12.16 24.60
C LEU A 63 13.55 12.82 23.83
N THR A 64 13.26 13.87 23.07
CA THR A 64 14.24 14.65 22.32
C THR A 64 14.15 16.13 22.66
N GLY A 65 15.24 16.88 22.42
CA GLY A 65 15.25 18.33 22.60
C GLY A 65 15.08 18.74 24.06
N LYS A 66 14.25 19.74 24.34
CA LYS A 66 14.01 20.25 25.69
C LYS A 66 13.21 19.26 26.54
N ARG A 67 12.52 18.30 25.94
CA ARG A 67 11.76 17.28 26.68
C ARG A 67 12.65 16.33 27.48
N THR A 68 13.93 16.15 27.13
CA THR A 68 14.86 15.28 27.87
C THR A 68 14.98 15.67 29.34
N GLU A 69 14.85 16.96 29.67
CA GLU A 69 14.86 17.47 31.05
C GLU A 69 13.78 16.84 31.94
N ARG A 70 12.66 16.38 31.35
CA ARG A 70 11.60 15.69 32.10
C ARG A 70 12.03 14.32 32.63
N ALA A 71 13.13 13.77 32.10
CA ALA A 71 13.68 12.48 32.47
C ALA A 71 14.94 12.59 33.34
N LYS A 72 15.33 13.80 33.77
CA LYS A 72 16.58 14.03 34.52
C LYS A 72 16.57 13.31 35.88
N ASP A 73 15.43 13.33 36.56
CA ASP A 73 15.27 12.79 37.92
C ASP A 73 14.75 11.35 37.93
N LEU A 74 14.39 10.79 36.77
CA LEU A 74 13.93 9.41 36.64
C LEU A 74 15.06 8.42 36.89
N LYS A 75 14.73 7.33 37.57
CA LYS A 75 15.65 6.27 37.96
C LYS A 75 15.11 4.91 37.55
N VAL A 76 16.03 3.96 37.38
CA VAL A 76 15.65 2.55 37.24
C VAL A 76 14.87 2.14 38.49
N GLY A 77 13.73 1.52 38.27
CA GLY A 77 12.81 1.09 39.30
C GLY A 77 11.61 2.01 39.52
N ASP A 78 11.62 3.24 38.99
CA ASP A 78 10.45 4.11 39.04
C ASP A 78 9.30 3.50 38.23
N GLU A 79 8.06 3.81 38.64
CA GLU A 79 6.88 3.44 37.86
C GLU A 79 6.58 4.50 36.80
N LEU A 80 6.31 4.03 35.59
CA LEU A 80 5.87 4.84 34.47
C LEU A 80 4.43 4.47 34.12
N THR A 81 3.57 5.49 34.04
CA THR A 81 2.22 5.37 33.51
C THR A 81 2.03 6.34 32.35
N ALA A 82 1.62 5.83 31.19
CA ALA A 82 1.13 6.62 30.07
C ALA A 82 -0.31 6.23 29.76
N SER A 83 -1.13 7.19 29.34
CA SER A 83 -2.47 6.92 28.84
C SER A 83 -2.51 7.28 27.37
N VAL A 84 -2.89 6.31 26.53
CA VAL A 84 -3.09 6.51 25.10
C VAL A 84 -4.59 6.49 24.84
N GLY A 85 -5.10 7.51 24.17
CA GLY A 85 -6.51 7.64 23.85
C GLY A 85 -6.68 8.20 22.45
N VAL A 86 -7.69 7.72 21.75
CA VAL A 86 -8.14 8.27 20.48
C VAL A 86 -9.62 8.59 20.63
N GLU A 87 -9.98 9.85 20.42
CA GLU A 87 -11.37 10.28 20.44
C GLU A 87 -12.06 9.99 19.11
N GLY A 88 -13.36 9.70 19.17
CA GLY A 88 -14.18 9.52 17.96
C GLY A 88 -13.95 8.20 17.19
N PHE A 89 -13.20 7.25 17.76
CA PHE A 89 -12.94 5.95 17.17
C PHE A 89 -13.03 4.83 18.20
N ASP A 90 -13.90 3.86 17.99
CA ASP A 90 -14.07 2.71 18.88
C ASP A 90 -13.21 1.54 18.41
N TRP A 91 -12.02 1.41 19.00
CA TRP A 91 -11.07 0.34 18.68
C TRP A 91 -11.59 -1.06 18.98
N ASN A 92 -12.63 -1.23 19.80
CA ASN A 92 -13.19 -2.56 20.08
C ASN A 92 -14.00 -3.12 18.91
N LYS A 93 -14.30 -2.31 17.88
CA LYS A 93 -15.07 -2.70 16.70
C LYS A 93 -14.20 -2.94 15.46
N VAL A 94 -12.87 -2.88 15.60
CA VAL A 94 -11.96 -2.87 14.47
C VAL A 94 -10.76 -3.75 14.73
N ASP A 95 -10.59 -4.79 13.90
CA ASP A 95 -9.46 -5.70 13.99
C ASP A 95 -8.21 -5.16 13.27
N ASN A 96 -8.42 -4.43 12.16
CA ASN A 96 -7.36 -3.94 11.29
C ASN A 96 -7.61 -2.49 10.87
N VAL A 97 -6.55 -1.68 10.85
CA VAL A 97 -6.59 -0.28 10.41
C VAL A 97 -5.41 0.00 9.52
N VAL A 98 -5.66 0.71 8.42
CA VAL A 98 -4.63 1.34 7.59
C VAL A 98 -4.90 2.84 7.53
N GLY A 99 -3.85 3.64 7.74
CA GLY A 99 -3.91 5.08 7.56
C GLY A 99 -3.68 5.43 6.09
N GLY A 100 -4.44 6.39 5.58
CA GLY A 100 -4.29 6.95 4.24
C GLY A 100 -4.71 8.41 4.21
N GLY A 101 -4.91 8.93 3.01
CA GLY A 101 -5.53 10.22 2.81
C GLY A 101 -5.18 10.86 1.47
N PRO A 102 -5.94 11.88 1.04
CA PRO A 102 -7.13 12.37 1.73
C PRO A 102 -8.36 11.48 1.53
N LEU A 103 -9.44 11.77 2.26
CA LEU A 103 -10.76 11.20 2.00
C LEU A 103 -11.23 11.58 0.59
N LEU A 104 -11.71 10.60 -0.16
CA LEU A 104 -12.15 10.79 -1.55
C LEU A 104 -13.67 10.88 -1.65
N VAL A 105 -14.37 9.91 -1.05
CA VAL A 105 -15.81 9.72 -1.20
C VAL A 105 -16.44 9.52 0.17
N LYS A 106 -17.59 10.15 0.39
CA LYS A 106 -18.41 9.98 1.59
C LYS A 106 -19.89 10.02 1.21
N ASN A 107 -20.65 9.03 1.66
CA ASN A 107 -22.08 8.88 1.35
C ASN A 107 -22.37 8.84 -0.17
N GLY A 108 -21.49 8.21 -0.94
CA GLY A 108 -21.61 8.03 -2.39
C GLY A 108 -21.34 9.28 -3.22
N VAL A 109 -20.82 10.36 -2.63
CA VAL A 109 -20.44 11.59 -3.34
C VAL A 109 -19.00 11.98 -3.05
N VAL A 110 -18.37 12.67 -4.00
CA VAL A 110 -17.02 13.23 -3.81
C VAL A 110 -17.01 14.14 -2.59
N SER A 111 -16.07 13.90 -1.67
CA SER A 111 -15.93 14.60 -0.39
C SER A 111 -14.45 14.96 -0.13
N LEU A 112 -13.81 15.55 -1.13
CA LEU A 112 -12.39 15.85 -1.14
C LEU A 112 -12.10 17.19 -0.45
N ASN A 113 -11.27 17.20 0.60
CA ASN A 113 -10.76 18.44 1.21
C ASN A 113 -9.28 18.29 1.65
N PRO A 114 -8.35 18.28 0.68
CA PRO A 114 -6.97 17.89 0.91
C PRO A 114 -6.25 18.90 1.80
N LEU A 115 -6.52 20.20 1.64
CA LEU A 115 -5.93 21.26 2.46
C LEU A 115 -6.32 21.13 3.93
N LYS A 116 -7.58 20.82 4.23
CA LYS A 116 -8.04 20.56 5.61
C LYS A 116 -7.34 19.34 6.20
N GLU A 117 -7.05 18.33 5.37
CA GLU A 117 -6.28 17.14 5.72
C GLU A 117 -4.76 17.34 5.60
N LYS A 118 -4.29 18.57 5.40
CA LYS A 118 -2.88 18.99 5.32
C LYS A 118 -2.09 18.39 4.14
N PHE A 119 -2.78 18.02 3.07
CA PHE A 119 -2.16 17.72 1.79
C PHE A 119 -1.99 18.99 0.95
N GLY A 120 -0.77 19.23 0.48
CA GLY A 120 -0.45 20.42 -0.31
C GLY A 120 -0.99 20.38 -1.74
N ASP A 121 -1.05 21.55 -2.39
CA ASP A 121 -1.62 21.71 -3.73
C ASP A 121 -0.89 20.91 -4.81
N ALA A 122 0.44 20.88 -4.76
CA ALA A 122 1.26 20.16 -5.74
C ALA A 122 0.94 18.65 -5.74
N PHE A 123 0.66 18.06 -4.56
CA PHE A 123 0.25 16.67 -4.44
C PHE A 123 -1.20 16.47 -4.94
N SER A 124 -2.07 17.44 -4.69
CA SER A 124 -3.51 17.29 -4.87
C SER A 124 -3.96 17.49 -6.32
N ASN A 125 -3.40 18.49 -7.00
CA ASN A 125 -3.83 18.92 -8.32
C ASN A 125 -2.98 18.34 -9.46
N ALA A 126 -1.81 17.74 -9.14
CA ALA A 126 -1.00 17.06 -10.14
C ALA A 126 -1.53 15.66 -10.45
N ARG A 127 -1.37 15.24 -11.71
CA ARG A 127 -1.60 13.84 -12.09
C ARG A 127 -0.45 12.97 -11.63
N HIS A 128 -0.78 11.94 -10.88
CA HIS A 128 0.17 10.93 -10.42
C HIS A 128 -0.43 9.54 -10.58
N PRO A 129 0.39 8.48 -10.56
CA PRO A 129 -0.11 7.17 -10.21
C PRO A 129 -0.81 7.26 -8.84
N ARG A 130 -1.94 6.59 -8.69
CA ARG A 130 -2.76 6.64 -7.48
C ARG A 130 -3.13 5.24 -7.04
N THR A 131 -3.30 5.09 -5.73
CA THR A 131 -3.87 3.91 -5.10
C THR A 131 -5.03 4.38 -4.23
N ALA A 132 -6.16 3.68 -4.26
CA ALA A 132 -7.30 3.95 -3.40
C ALA A 132 -7.95 2.66 -2.93
N ILE A 133 -8.62 2.75 -1.79
CA ILE A 133 -9.52 1.70 -1.30
C ILE A 133 -10.86 2.32 -0.94
N GLY A 134 -11.94 1.61 -1.26
CA GLY A 134 -13.29 2.04 -0.95
C GLY A 134 -14.23 0.87 -0.75
N ALA A 135 -15.44 1.17 -0.30
CA ALA A 135 -16.50 0.20 -0.10
C ALA A 135 -17.83 0.69 -0.67
N SER A 136 -18.64 -0.20 -1.28
CA SER A 136 -20.03 0.08 -1.64
C SER A 136 -20.92 0.20 -0.39
N LYS A 137 -22.19 0.60 -0.58
CA LYS A 137 -23.19 0.57 0.52
C LYS A 137 -23.45 -0.84 1.04
N ASP A 138 -23.34 -1.83 0.17
CA ASP A 138 -23.61 -3.24 0.46
C ASP A 138 -22.39 -3.97 1.06
N GLY A 139 -21.22 -3.31 1.07
CA GLY A 139 -20.01 -3.79 1.74
C GLY A 139 -18.94 -4.36 0.81
N ASP A 140 -19.14 -4.31 -0.51
CA ASP A 140 -18.11 -4.73 -1.48
C ASP A 140 -16.90 -3.83 -1.41
N ILE A 141 -15.70 -4.41 -1.42
CA ILE A 141 -14.44 -3.67 -1.35
C ILE A 141 -13.87 -3.44 -2.75
N TYR A 142 -13.47 -2.20 -3.01
CA TYR A 142 -12.83 -1.77 -4.24
C TYR A 142 -11.39 -1.35 -3.94
N MET A 143 -10.43 -2.04 -4.53
CA MET A 143 -9.02 -1.63 -4.54
C MET A 143 -8.68 -1.13 -5.94
N VAL A 144 -8.31 0.14 -6.05
CA VAL A 144 -8.10 0.79 -7.34
C VAL A 144 -6.67 1.29 -7.43
N VAL A 145 -6.00 0.95 -8.53
CA VAL A 145 -4.71 1.54 -8.91
C VAL A 145 -4.87 2.21 -10.27
N VAL A 146 -4.38 3.44 -10.36
CA VAL A 146 -4.27 4.20 -11.60
C VAL A 146 -2.79 4.34 -11.91
N ASP A 147 -2.32 3.77 -13.04
CA ASP A 147 -0.96 3.98 -13.51
C ASP A 147 -0.71 5.45 -13.83
N GLY A 148 0.55 5.90 -13.87
CA GLY A 148 0.86 7.29 -14.19
C GLY A 148 2.32 7.54 -14.53
N ARG A 149 2.64 8.77 -14.96
CA ARG A 149 4.00 9.19 -15.39
C ARG A 149 4.55 8.36 -16.56
N GLN A 150 3.67 7.87 -17.43
CA GLN A 150 4.02 7.02 -18.56
C GLN A 150 3.27 7.47 -19.82
N ALA A 151 3.73 7.04 -21.00
CA ALA A 151 3.07 7.38 -22.26
C ALA A 151 1.62 6.87 -22.31
N MET A 152 1.36 5.68 -21.76
CA MET A 152 0.02 5.07 -21.73
C MET A 152 -0.89 5.63 -20.65
N SER A 153 -0.33 6.16 -19.57
CA SER A 153 -1.12 6.80 -18.51
C SER A 153 -0.37 7.98 -17.91
N ARG A 154 -1.02 9.14 -17.93
CA ARG A 154 -0.53 10.34 -17.24
C ARG A 154 -0.82 10.30 -15.74
N GLY A 155 -1.68 9.39 -15.28
CA GLY A 155 -2.19 9.36 -13.90
C GLY A 155 -3.44 10.20 -13.70
N ALA A 156 -3.88 10.24 -12.45
CA ALA A 156 -5.07 10.96 -12.02
C ALA A 156 -4.72 12.05 -11.00
N THR A 157 -5.45 13.15 -11.06
CA THR A 157 -5.61 14.06 -9.92
C THR A 157 -6.44 13.40 -8.83
N LEU A 158 -6.44 13.96 -7.61
CA LEU A 158 -7.29 13.42 -6.54
C LEU A 158 -8.78 13.56 -6.86
N ALA A 159 -9.18 14.62 -7.56
CA ALA A 159 -10.57 14.82 -7.98
C ALA A 159 -11.01 13.73 -8.96
N GLU A 160 -10.19 13.44 -9.97
CA GLU A 160 -10.47 12.36 -10.93
C GLU A 160 -10.50 10.99 -10.26
N LEU A 161 -9.59 10.73 -9.31
CA LEU A 161 -9.61 9.50 -8.54
C LEU A 161 -10.90 9.38 -7.72
N ALA A 162 -11.36 10.46 -7.09
CA ALA A 162 -12.62 10.45 -6.35
C ALA A 162 -13.81 10.15 -7.27
N GLU A 163 -13.86 10.75 -8.46
CA GLU A 163 -14.88 10.45 -9.47
C GLU A 163 -14.83 8.99 -9.93
N ILE A 164 -13.63 8.42 -10.15
CA ILE A 164 -13.47 6.99 -10.45
C ILE A 164 -14.06 6.14 -9.32
N MET A 165 -13.76 6.47 -8.06
CA MET A 165 -14.27 5.73 -6.90
C MET A 165 -15.81 5.81 -6.80
N VAL A 166 -16.42 6.95 -7.12
CA VAL A 166 -17.88 7.08 -7.21
C VAL A 166 -18.44 6.24 -8.35
N GLN A 167 -17.82 6.30 -9.54
CA GLN A 167 -18.28 5.58 -10.73
C GLN A 167 -18.25 4.05 -10.56
N VAL A 168 -17.28 3.52 -9.83
CA VAL A 168 -17.23 2.08 -9.51
C VAL A 168 -18.18 1.67 -8.38
N GLY A 169 -18.91 2.62 -7.77
CA GLY A 169 -19.98 2.34 -6.81
C GLY A 169 -19.60 2.51 -5.33
N CYS A 170 -18.48 3.16 -5.01
CA CYS A 170 -18.09 3.35 -3.61
C CYS A 170 -19.03 4.34 -2.90
N ASP A 171 -19.53 3.94 -1.72
CA ASP A 171 -20.17 4.85 -0.76
C ASP A 171 -19.13 5.63 0.05
N LYS A 172 -17.99 4.99 0.34
CA LYS A 172 -16.87 5.55 1.08
C LYS A 172 -15.57 5.15 0.39
N ALA A 173 -14.64 6.09 0.25
CA ALA A 173 -13.32 5.78 -0.31
C ALA A 173 -12.26 6.75 0.23
N ILE A 174 -11.04 6.24 0.35
CA ILE A 174 -9.86 6.99 0.79
C ILE A 174 -8.70 6.74 -0.16
N ASN A 175 -7.91 7.78 -0.42
CA ASN A 175 -6.64 7.64 -1.15
C ASN A 175 -5.59 6.95 -0.26
N LEU A 176 -4.76 6.10 -0.84
CA LEU A 176 -3.59 5.49 -0.21
C LEU A 176 -2.30 6.07 -0.81
N ASP A 177 -1.14 5.57 -0.38
CA ASP A 177 0.13 6.00 -0.97
C ASP A 177 0.16 5.72 -2.49
N GLY A 178 0.69 6.69 -3.23
CA GLY A 178 0.65 6.74 -4.68
C GLY A 178 2.03 6.89 -5.31
N GLY A 179 2.08 7.45 -6.51
CA GLY A 179 3.34 7.59 -7.23
C GLY A 179 3.99 6.23 -7.50
N GLY A 180 5.31 6.14 -7.39
CA GLY A 180 6.04 4.89 -7.62
C GLY A 180 5.74 3.77 -6.61
N SER A 181 5.00 4.07 -5.53
CA SER A 181 4.48 3.07 -4.59
C SER A 181 3.23 2.35 -5.11
N SER A 182 2.59 2.85 -6.18
CA SER A 182 1.31 2.30 -6.66
C SER A 182 1.53 0.96 -7.37
N THR A 183 1.16 -0.11 -6.69
CA THR A 183 1.29 -1.49 -7.19
C THR A 183 0.08 -2.32 -6.75
N LEU A 184 -0.54 -3.03 -7.69
CA LEU A 184 -1.57 -4.05 -7.43
C LEU A 184 -1.03 -5.42 -7.85
N VAL A 185 -1.05 -6.36 -6.92
CA VAL A 185 -0.57 -7.73 -7.12
C VAL A 185 -1.69 -8.71 -6.83
N ILE A 186 -1.96 -9.63 -7.76
CA ILE A 186 -2.90 -10.74 -7.57
C ILE A 186 -2.17 -12.03 -7.92
N GLY A 187 -2.16 -13.00 -7.00
CA GLY A 187 -1.52 -14.31 -7.23
C GLY A 187 -0.05 -14.25 -7.66
N GLY A 188 0.69 -13.26 -7.15
CA GLY A 188 2.10 -13.03 -7.52
C GLY A 188 2.29 -12.31 -8.86
N LEU A 189 1.21 -11.94 -9.56
CA LEU A 189 1.27 -11.16 -10.79
C LEU A 189 0.99 -9.67 -10.50
N VAL A 190 1.95 -8.81 -10.83
CA VAL A 190 1.76 -7.36 -10.83
C VAL A 190 0.90 -7.00 -12.03
N LEU A 191 -0.30 -6.45 -11.79
CA LEU A 191 -1.28 -6.18 -12.85
C LEU A 191 -1.10 -4.82 -13.51
N ASN A 192 -0.64 -3.83 -12.75
CA ASN A 192 -0.41 -2.48 -13.25
C ASN A 192 1.07 -2.28 -13.66
N ARG A 193 1.42 -1.07 -14.12
CA ARG A 193 2.80 -0.75 -14.49
C ARG A 193 3.42 0.26 -13.51
N PRO A 194 4.25 -0.18 -12.54
CA PRO A 194 4.92 0.71 -11.60
C PRO A 194 5.67 1.85 -12.30
N SER A 195 5.50 3.08 -11.82
CA SER A 195 6.04 4.27 -12.51
C SER A 195 7.56 4.35 -12.51
N ASP A 196 8.21 3.67 -11.57
CA ASP A 196 9.68 3.63 -11.45
C ASP A 196 10.29 2.55 -12.36
N GLY A 197 9.48 1.86 -13.17
CA GLY A 197 9.88 0.75 -14.04
C GLY A 197 9.94 -0.61 -13.34
N VAL A 198 10.05 -0.61 -12.01
CA VAL A 198 9.99 -1.77 -11.13
C VAL A 198 9.15 -1.44 -9.89
N GLU A 199 8.74 -2.45 -9.15
CA GLU A 199 8.06 -2.27 -7.86
C GLU A 199 8.98 -1.56 -6.87
N ARG A 200 8.46 -0.53 -6.20
CA ARG A 200 9.16 0.19 -5.14
C ARG A 200 8.96 -0.53 -3.80
N ALA A 201 10.01 -0.61 -2.99
CA ALA A 201 9.87 -1.02 -1.60
C ALA A 201 8.95 -0.03 -0.84
N VAL A 202 7.90 -0.57 -0.22
CA VAL A 202 6.91 0.19 0.58
C VAL A 202 6.95 -0.24 2.04
N ALA A 203 6.52 0.64 2.94
CA ALA A 203 6.54 0.36 4.37
C ALA A 203 5.42 -0.59 4.82
N ASN A 204 4.29 -0.59 4.12
CA ASN A 204 3.11 -1.42 4.41
C ASN A 204 2.22 -1.51 3.15
N GLY A 205 1.19 -2.35 3.23
CA GLY A 205 0.17 -2.50 2.19
C GLY A 205 -1.12 -3.11 2.75
N VAL A 206 -2.18 -3.12 1.95
CA VAL A 206 -3.44 -3.80 2.26
C VAL A 206 -3.43 -5.16 1.57
N LEU A 207 -3.61 -6.23 2.34
CA LEU A 207 -3.65 -7.60 1.85
C LEU A 207 -5.05 -8.17 2.02
N LEU A 208 -5.64 -8.64 0.92
CA LEU A 208 -6.76 -9.57 0.96
C LEU A 208 -6.19 -10.98 0.76
N SER A 209 -6.46 -11.86 1.71
CA SER A 209 -5.98 -13.24 1.70
C SER A 209 -7.13 -14.20 1.45
N GLY A 210 -6.91 -15.16 0.58
CA GLY A 210 -7.88 -16.17 0.19
C GLY A 210 -7.24 -17.17 -0.77
N GLU A 211 -8.00 -18.20 -1.15
CA GLU A 211 -7.55 -19.17 -2.14
C GLU A 211 -7.81 -18.65 -3.55
N LEU A 212 -6.83 -18.78 -4.43
CA LEU A 212 -7.05 -18.58 -5.85
C LEU A 212 -7.77 -19.80 -6.44
N PRO A 213 -8.63 -19.61 -7.46
CA PRO A 213 -9.12 -20.74 -8.24
C PRO A 213 -7.94 -21.55 -8.74
N SER A 214 -8.00 -22.88 -8.67
CA SER A 214 -6.95 -23.78 -9.14
C SER A 214 -7.49 -24.82 -10.11
N SER A 215 -6.67 -25.25 -11.06
CA SER A 215 -7.05 -26.23 -12.09
C SER A 215 -5.83 -26.97 -12.61
N ASP A 216 -5.95 -28.28 -12.79
CA ASP A 216 -4.90 -29.11 -13.39
C ASP A 216 -4.80 -28.95 -14.91
N VAL A 217 -5.89 -28.53 -15.56
CA VAL A 217 -5.97 -28.24 -17.00
C VAL A 217 -4.79 -27.36 -17.44
N GLN A 218 -4.14 -27.76 -18.52
CA GLN A 218 -3.05 -26.99 -19.10
C GLN A 218 -3.61 -25.77 -19.83
N MET A 219 -2.99 -24.61 -19.59
CA MET A 219 -3.37 -23.35 -20.22
C MET A 219 -2.24 -22.86 -21.12
N VAL A 220 -2.59 -22.36 -22.29
CA VAL A 220 -1.63 -21.89 -23.29
C VAL A 220 -2.01 -20.49 -23.74
N LEU A 221 -1.04 -19.58 -23.64
CA LEU A 221 -1.17 -18.24 -24.20
C LEU A 221 -0.99 -18.29 -25.72
N LYS A 222 -1.95 -17.71 -26.46
CA LYS A 222 -1.96 -17.60 -27.91
C LYS A 222 -1.88 -16.14 -28.33
N GLY A 223 -0.98 -15.85 -29.27
CA GLY A 223 -0.80 -14.53 -29.87
C GLY A 223 0.51 -14.46 -30.65
N SER A 224 0.72 -13.37 -31.37
CA SER A 224 1.92 -13.19 -32.20
C SER A 224 3.19 -13.09 -31.35
N LYS A 225 4.27 -13.74 -31.79
CA LYS A 225 5.60 -13.59 -31.18
C LYS A 225 6.34 -12.35 -31.65
N THR A 226 5.92 -11.78 -32.78
CA THR A 226 6.46 -10.54 -33.35
C THR A 226 5.30 -9.59 -33.63
N VAL A 227 5.43 -8.33 -33.21
CA VAL A 227 4.41 -7.28 -33.39
C VAL A 227 5.09 -5.99 -33.82
N GLU A 228 4.53 -5.29 -34.80
CA GLU A 228 5.05 -3.99 -35.24
C GLU A 228 4.82 -2.92 -34.14
N ALA A 229 5.79 -2.01 -33.97
CA ALA A 229 5.71 -0.89 -33.04
C ALA A 229 4.53 0.04 -33.37
N GLY A 230 3.76 0.42 -32.35
CA GLY A 230 2.56 1.25 -32.48
C GLY A 230 1.31 0.50 -32.98
N LYS A 231 1.39 -0.83 -33.20
CA LYS A 231 0.23 -1.67 -33.52
C LYS A 231 -0.33 -2.35 -32.27
N ASN A 232 -1.58 -2.76 -32.39
CA ASN A 232 -2.25 -3.60 -31.39
C ASN A 232 -2.19 -5.06 -31.83
N SER A 233 -2.07 -5.96 -30.87
CA SER A 233 -2.16 -7.42 -31.07
C SER A 233 -3.01 -8.03 -29.97
N VAL A 234 -3.89 -8.96 -30.33
CA VAL A 234 -4.77 -9.63 -29.36
C VAL A 234 -4.13 -10.92 -28.90
N TYR A 235 -4.13 -11.13 -27.58
CA TYR A 235 -3.70 -12.36 -26.93
C TYR A 235 -4.90 -13.01 -26.28
N THR A 236 -4.93 -14.34 -26.33
CA THR A 236 -5.96 -15.16 -25.69
C THR A 236 -5.32 -16.27 -24.90
N VAL A 237 -6.05 -16.80 -23.92
CA VAL A 237 -5.69 -18.06 -23.26
C VAL A 237 -6.62 -19.14 -23.79
N VAL A 238 -6.04 -20.28 -24.15
CA VAL A 238 -6.80 -21.50 -24.48
C VAL A 238 -6.43 -22.63 -23.54
N ASP A 239 -7.37 -23.53 -23.31
CA ASP A 239 -7.10 -24.78 -22.59
C ASP A 239 -6.47 -25.86 -23.50
N GLU A 240 -6.23 -27.04 -22.93
CA GLU A 240 -5.66 -28.20 -23.63
C GLU A 240 -6.51 -28.75 -24.77
N THR A 241 -7.81 -28.42 -24.81
CA THR A 241 -8.72 -28.76 -25.92
C THR A 241 -8.69 -27.71 -27.04
N GLY A 242 -8.07 -26.56 -26.78
CA GLY A 242 -8.04 -25.41 -27.68
C GLY A 242 -9.22 -24.45 -27.49
N GLN A 243 -10.06 -24.66 -26.48
CA GLN A 243 -11.17 -23.76 -26.18
C GLN A 243 -10.63 -22.49 -25.50
N THR A 244 -11.09 -21.33 -25.96
CA THR A 244 -10.73 -20.03 -25.37
C THR A 244 -11.34 -19.87 -23.98
N VAL A 245 -10.51 -19.47 -23.03
CA VAL A 245 -10.93 -19.08 -21.67
C VAL A 245 -11.57 -17.69 -21.73
N ALA A 246 -12.69 -17.50 -21.03
CA ALA A 246 -13.39 -16.22 -21.00
C ALA A 246 -12.54 -15.11 -20.35
N ASP A 247 -12.64 -13.88 -20.87
CA ASP A 247 -11.86 -12.74 -20.38
C ASP A 247 -12.01 -12.49 -18.87
N GLY A 248 -13.20 -12.72 -18.31
CA GLY A 248 -13.46 -12.57 -16.87
C GLY A 248 -12.72 -13.57 -15.97
N GLU A 249 -12.14 -14.63 -16.53
CA GLU A 249 -11.31 -15.61 -15.81
C GLU A 249 -9.80 -15.33 -15.95
N VAL A 250 -9.40 -14.36 -16.78
CA VAL A 250 -8.01 -14.08 -17.11
C VAL A 250 -7.61 -12.68 -16.66
N LEU A 251 -6.58 -12.61 -15.82
CA LEU A 251 -5.96 -11.35 -15.44
C LEU A 251 -4.68 -11.15 -16.24
N TRP A 252 -4.63 -10.07 -17.02
CA TRP A 252 -3.55 -9.77 -17.93
C TRP A 252 -2.54 -8.80 -17.33
N ALA A 253 -1.27 -9.01 -17.64
CA ALA A 253 -0.20 -8.05 -17.36
C ALA A 253 0.89 -8.10 -18.43
N ALA A 254 1.60 -6.98 -18.61
CA ALA A 254 2.71 -6.89 -19.54
C ALA A 254 3.87 -6.07 -18.96
N THR A 255 5.09 -6.50 -19.27
CA THR A 255 6.34 -5.79 -18.92
C THR A 255 7.16 -5.52 -20.16
N GLY A 256 8.04 -4.51 -20.12
CA GLY A 256 8.89 -4.13 -21.24
C GLY A 256 8.23 -3.08 -22.13
N ASN A 257 8.35 -3.24 -23.45
CA ASN A 257 7.94 -2.22 -24.41
C ASN A 257 6.47 -2.34 -24.89
N GLY A 258 5.62 -3.03 -24.14
CA GLY A 258 4.18 -3.12 -24.39
C GLY A 258 3.35 -2.84 -23.14
N TRP A 259 2.05 -2.61 -23.34
CA TRP A 259 1.04 -2.49 -22.30
C TRP A 259 -0.20 -3.28 -22.74
N ILE A 260 -0.78 -4.08 -21.86
CA ILE A 260 -1.94 -4.93 -22.17
C ILE A 260 -3.13 -4.54 -21.29
N ASP A 261 -4.31 -4.41 -21.89
CA ASP A 261 -5.55 -4.26 -21.11
C ASP A 261 -6.14 -5.62 -20.72
N GLN A 262 -7.17 -5.60 -19.88
CA GLN A 262 -7.83 -6.81 -19.41
C GLN A 262 -8.70 -7.51 -20.47
N SER A 263 -8.76 -7.00 -21.71
CA SER A 263 -9.31 -7.72 -22.86
C SER A 263 -8.26 -8.56 -23.60
N GLY A 264 -7.02 -8.58 -23.11
CA GLY A 264 -5.90 -9.25 -23.79
C GLY A 264 -5.34 -8.45 -24.98
N THR A 265 -5.72 -7.18 -25.14
CA THR A 265 -5.21 -6.34 -26.24
C THR A 265 -3.89 -5.70 -25.85
N LEU A 266 -2.80 -6.19 -26.44
CA LEU A 266 -1.46 -5.61 -26.29
C LEU A 266 -1.30 -4.40 -27.21
N ARG A 267 -0.87 -3.28 -26.64
CA ARG A 267 -0.45 -2.06 -27.34
C ARG A 267 1.06 -1.93 -27.24
N THR A 268 1.74 -1.90 -28.38
CA THR A 268 3.20 -1.78 -28.43
C THR A 268 3.61 -0.31 -28.39
N LEU A 269 4.70 -0.01 -27.67
CA LEU A 269 5.15 1.37 -27.43
C LEU A 269 6.34 1.74 -28.31
N LYS A 270 7.33 0.85 -28.39
CA LYS A 270 8.54 1.02 -29.19
C LYS A 270 9.20 -0.34 -29.46
N ALA A 271 10.11 -0.39 -30.42
CA ALA A 271 10.87 -1.58 -30.72
C ALA A 271 11.62 -2.14 -29.49
N GLY A 272 11.73 -3.46 -29.39
CA GLY A 272 12.41 -4.18 -28.31
C GLY A 272 11.57 -5.32 -27.75
N LYS A 273 11.84 -5.72 -26.49
CA LYS A 273 11.17 -6.89 -25.90
C LYS A 273 9.97 -6.50 -25.06
N CYS A 274 8.95 -7.35 -25.10
CA CYS A 274 7.78 -7.30 -24.23
C CYS A 274 7.47 -8.71 -23.74
N THR A 275 7.12 -8.84 -22.46
CA THR A 275 6.66 -10.10 -21.89
C THR A 275 5.21 -9.94 -21.50
N VAL A 276 4.32 -10.74 -22.11
CA VAL A 276 2.90 -10.82 -21.78
C VAL A 276 2.69 -11.96 -20.79
N ARG A 277 1.87 -11.73 -19.76
CA ARG A 277 1.50 -12.71 -18.75
C ARG A 277 -0.01 -12.73 -18.58
N ALA A 278 -0.55 -13.91 -18.33
CA ALA A 278 -1.93 -14.11 -17.94
C ALA A 278 -1.99 -14.99 -16.70
N LEU A 279 -2.60 -14.49 -15.62
CA LEU A 279 -3.00 -15.31 -14.48
C LEU A 279 -4.39 -15.87 -14.76
N VAL A 280 -4.50 -17.18 -14.77
CA VAL A 280 -5.71 -17.92 -15.09
C VAL A 280 -5.75 -19.18 -14.23
N ARG A 281 -6.83 -19.37 -13.46
CA ARG A 281 -7.02 -20.53 -12.57
C ARG A 281 -5.78 -20.89 -11.76
N GLY A 282 -5.16 -19.86 -11.15
CA GLY A 282 -4.04 -20.01 -10.21
C GLY A 282 -2.69 -20.24 -10.88
N LYS A 283 -2.63 -20.26 -12.22
CA LYS A 283 -1.40 -20.44 -12.99
C LYS A 283 -1.08 -19.19 -13.79
N ILE A 284 0.20 -18.84 -13.87
CA ILE A 284 0.69 -17.76 -14.74
C ILE A 284 1.24 -18.39 -16.02
N VAL A 285 0.64 -18.06 -17.15
CA VAL A 285 1.16 -18.37 -18.48
C VAL A 285 1.90 -17.16 -19.05
N VAL A 286 2.99 -17.40 -19.79
CA VAL A 286 3.92 -16.36 -20.23
C VAL A 286 4.15 -16.45 -21.73
N GLY A 287 4.15 -15.30 -22.41
CA GLY A 287 4.51 -15.15 -23.81
C GLY A 287 5.57 -14.06 -23.98
N GLU A 288 6.68 -14.41 -24.62
CA GLU A 288 7.71 -13.44 -25.02
C GLU A 288 7.40 -12.89 -26.42
N VAL A 289 7.48 -11.58 -26.56
CA VAL A 289 7.11 -10.82 -27.76
C VAL A 289 8.26 -9.90 -28.17
N THR A 290 8.65 -9.99 -29.44
CA THR A 290 9.55 -9.03 -30.08
C THR A 290 8.72 -7.95 -30.74
N ILE A 291 9.04 -6.69 -30.46
CA ILE A 291 8.45 -5.53 -31.10
C ILE A 291 9.44 -4.98 -32.11
N GLU A 292 9.02 -4.91 -33.37
CA GLU A 292 9.83 -4.45 -34.52
C GLU A 292 9.39 -3.06 -34.99
#